data_AF-A0A133V2J2-F1
#
_entry.id   AF-A0A133V2J2-F1
#
_cell.length_a   1.000
_cell.length_b   1.000
_cell.length_c   1.000
_cell.angle_alpha   90.00
_cell.angle_beta   90.00
_cell.angle_gamma   90.00
#
_symmetry.space_group_name_H-M   'P 1'
#
loop_
_entity.id
_entity.type
_entity.pdbx_description
1 polymer ?
#
loop_
_entity_poly.entity_id
_entity_poly.type
_entity_poly.pdbx_seq_one_letter_code
_entity_poly.pdbx_strand_id
1 'polypeptide(L)' 'MKESREVIPSEIEKFSMSKDSLKSILGKNLGATVESFDVSDGEVSISFSDSILDEVLGNIYQREIDSVDLNGEEAKITVG' A
#
# COMPACT_ATOMS: atom_id res chain seq x y z
N MET A 1 31.92 -0.32 20.86
CA MET A 1 30.95 -0.71 19.81
C MET A 1 30.36 -2.05 20.19
N LYS A 2 29.06 -2.12 20.45
CA LYS A 2 28.31 -3.37 20.57
C LYS A 2 26.90 -3.11 20.04
N GLU A 3 26.51 -4.00 19.16
CA GLU A 3 25.39 -3.90 18.23
C GLU A 3 24.04 -3.70 18.95
N SER A 4 23.29 -2.69 18.51
CA SER A 4 21.91 -2.49 18.92
C SER A 4 21.05 -3.57 18.26
N ARG A 5 20.64 -4.58 19.04
CA ARG A 5 19.54 -5.45 18.65
C ARG A 5 18.26 -4.78 19.11
N GLU A 6 17.41 -4.38 18.17
CA GLU A 6 16.06 -3.89 18.47
C GLU A 6 15.24 -5.07 19.03
N VAL A 7 14.98 -5.05 20.33
CA VAL A 7 14.18 -6.06 21.03
C VAL A 7 12.77 -5.52 21.16
N ILE A 8 11.81 -6.13 20.46
CA ILE A 8 10.38 -5.84 20.67
C ILE A 8 9.97 -6.48 22.01
N PRO A 9 9.39 -5.73 22.96
CA PRO A 9 9.05 -6.24 24.29
C PRO A 9 8.04 -7.39 24.21
N SER A 10 8.24 -8.42 25.05
CA SER A 10 7.36 -9.60 25.15
C SER A 10 5.94 -9.30 25.65
N GLU A 11 5.67 -8.08 26.10
CA GLU A 11 4.37 -7.62 26.61
C GLU A 11 3.36 -7.36 25.49
N ILE A 12 3.82 -7.23 24.24
CA ILE A 12 2.95 -7.00 23.09
C ILE A 12 2.52 -8.35 22.51
N GLU A 13 1.58 -9.03 23.17
CA GLU A 13 0.98 -10.29 22.68
C GLU A 13 -0.07 -10.05 21.57
N LYS A 14 -0.69 -8.88 21.53
CA LYS A 14 -1.72 -8.51 20.55
C LYS A 14 -1.62 -7.04 20.19
N PHE A 15 -1.41 -6.76 18.91
CA PHE A 15 -1.53 -5.42 18.34
C PHE A 15 -2.96 -5.24 17.81
N SER A 16 -3.74 -4.37 18.44
CA SER A 16 -5.08 -4.01 17.95
C SER A 16 -5.07 -2.59 17.41
N MET A 17 -5.56 -2.40 16.19
CA MET A 17 -5.80 -1.08 15.61
C MET A 17 -7.14 -1.05 14.91
N SER A 18 -7.72 0.14 14.74
CA SER A 18 -8.96 0.28 13.98
C SER A 18 -8.72 0.00 12.49
N LYS A 19 -9.75 -0.48 11.80
CA LYS A 19 -9.72 -0.65 10.34
C LYS A 19 -9.36 0.67 9.65
N ASP A 20 -9.89 1.80 10.13
CA ASP A 20 -9.62 3.12 9.54
C ASP A 20 -8.16 3.56 9.70
N SER A 21 -7.57 3.31 10.87
CA SER A 21 -6.14 3.58 11.07
C SER A 21 -5.27 2.69 10.18
N LEU A 22 -5.63 1.41 10.02
CA LEU A 22 -4.89 0.51 9.13
C LEU A 22 -5.02 0.93 7.67
N LYS A 23 -6.23 1.28 7.21
CA LYS A 23 -6.46 1.86 5.88
C LYS A 23 -5.59 3.10 5.66
N SER A 24 -5.54 4.00 6.63
CA SER A 24 -4.75 5.24 6.51
C SER A 24 -3.25 4.97 6.45
N ILE A 25 -2.73 4.04 7.27
CA ILE A 25 -1.31 3.66 7.23
C ILE A 25 -0.96 3.01 5.88
N LEU A 26 -1.78 2.08 5.41
CA LEU A 26 -1.56 1.41 4.13
C LEU A 26 -1.62 2.39 2.97
N GLY A 27 -2.65 3.25 2.95
CA GLY A 27 -2.78 4.26 1.91
C GLY A 27 -1.60 5.24 1.89
N LYS A 28 -1.13 5.69 3.06
CA LYS A 28 0.04 6.57 3.15
C LYS A 28 1.34 5.89 2.71
N ASN A 29 1.57 4.63 3.05
CA ASN A 29 2.80 3.92 2.68
C ASN A 29 2.84 3.53 1.20
N LEU A 30 1.67 3.30 0.60
CA LEU A 30 1.53 2.91 -0.80
C LEU A 30 1.21 4.10 -1.72
N GLY A 31 1.11 5.30 -1.15
CA GLY A 31 0.77 6.53 -1.88
C GLY A 31 -0.61 6.51 -2.53
N ALA A 32 -1.50 5.64 -2.07
CA ALA A 32 -2.77 5.37 -2.70
C ALA A 32 -3.93 5.56 -1.72
N THR A 33 -5.11 5.84 -2.25
CA THR A 33 -6.32 5.82 -1.43
C THR A 33 -6.81 4.38 -1.31
N VAL A 34 -6.97 3.88 -0.08
CA VAL A 34 -7.60 2.58 0.18
C VAL A 34 -9.12 2.75 0.12
N GLU A 35 -9.74 2.23 -0.94
CA GLU A 35 -11.19 2.31 -1.13
C GLU A 35 -11.92 1.30 -0.23
N SER A 36 -11.45 0.05 -0.25
CA SER A 36 -12.08 -1.06 0.46
C SER A 36 -11.05 -1.82 1.30
N PHE A 37 -11.49 -2.28 2.47
CA PHE A 37 -10.70 -3.12 3.36
C PHE A 37 -11.64 -4.10 4.04
N ASP A 38 -11.56 -5.35 3.64
CA ASP A 38 -12.33 -6.44 4.20
C ASP A 38 -11.41 -7.46 4.86
N VAL A 39 -11.88 -8.02 5.98
CA VAL A 39 -11.18 -9.08 6.69
C VAL A 39 -12.21 -10.17 6.91
N SER A 40 -12.09 -11.24 6.14
CA SER A 40 -12.99 -12.39 6.14
C SER A 40 -12.17 -13.67 6.07
N ASP A 41 -12.56 -14.67 6.86
CA ASP A 41 -11.97 -16.02 6.86
C ASP A 41 -10.43 -16.09 7.00
N GLY A 42 -9.83 -15.11 7.70
CA GLY A 42 -8.37 -15.04 7.90
C GLY A 42 -7.61 -14.40 6.73
N GLU A 43 -8.31 -13.99 5.69
CA GLU A 43 -7.79 -13.24 4.56
C GLU A 43 -8.05 -11.74 4.73
N VAL A 44 -7.19 -10.93 4.13
CA VAL A 44 -7.31 -9.47 4.10
C VAL A 44 -7.42 -9.05 2.65
N SER A 45 -8.61 -8.59 2.26
CA SER A 45 -8.86 -8.04 0.93
C SER A 45 -8.78 -6.53 0.99
N ILE A 46 -7.91 -5.96 0.15
CA ILE A 46 -7.66 -4.51 0.10
C ILE A 46 -7.85 -4.06 -1.35
N SER A 47 -8.71 -3.07 -1.55
CA SER A 47 -8.87 -2.41 -2.84
C SER A 47 -8.28 -1.01 -2.77
N PHE A 48 -7.45 -0.67 -3.74
CA PHE A 48 -6.84 0.64 -3.89
C PHE A 48 -7.43 1.34 -5.10
N SER A 49 -7.46 2.67 -5.05
CA SER A 49 -7.71 3.48 -6.25
C SER A 49 -6.61 3.26 -7.28
N ASP A 50 -6.96 3.43 -8.57
CA ASP A 50 -6.03 3.26 -9.70
C ASP A 50 -4.77 4.14 -9.58
N SER A 51 -4.83 5.22 -8.81
CA SER A 51 -3.68 6.08 -8.49
C SER A 51 -2.51 5.33 -7.86
N ILE A 52 -2.72 4.14 -7.28
CA ILE A 52 -1.60 3.31 -6.81
C ILE A 52 -0.65 2.90 -7.95
N LEU A 53 -1.18 2.78 -9.16
CA LEU A 53 -0.40 2.40 -10.32
C LEU A 53 0.57 3.51 -10.72
N ASP A 54 0.18 4.78 -10.63
CA ASP A 54 1.06 5.91 -10.92
C ASP A 54 2.33 5.84 -10.04
N GLU A 55 2.14 5.54 -8.75
CA GLU A 55 3.23 5.49 -7.78
C GLU A 55 4.10 4.23 -7.92
N VAL A 56 3.47 3.07 -8.15
CA VAL A 56 4.19 1.80 -8.39
C VAL A 56 4.99 1.89 -9.70
N LEU A 57 4.38 2.36 -10.78
CA LEU A 57 5.02 2.47 -12.09
C LEU A 57 6.08 3.58 -12.09
N GLY A 58 5.82 4.70 -11.41
CA GLY A 58 6.82 5.76 -11.24
C GLY A 58 8.07 5.27 -10.51
N ASN A 59 7.89 4.45 -9.47
CA ASN A 59 9.01 3.80 -8.77
C ASN A 59 9.75 2.77 -9.64
N ILE A 60 9.03 1.94 -10.42
CA ILE A 60 9.62 0.92 -11.30
C ILE A 60 10.41 1.56 -12.44
N TYR A 61 9.82 2.53 -13.13
CA TYR A 61 10.42 3.17 -14.30
C TYR A 61 11.36 4.33 -13.94
N GLN A 62 11.41 4.73 -12.66
CA GLN A 62 12.17 5.88 -12.16
C GLN A 62 11.86 7.17 -12.95
N ARG A 63 10.58 7.36 -13.30
CA ARG A 63 10.08 8.46 -14.12
C ARG A 63 8.73 8.94 -13.60
N GLU A 64 8.40 10.19 -13.92
CA GLU A 64 7.07 10.75 -13.64
C GLU A 64 6.04 10.12 -14.59
N ILE A 65 4.93 9.64 -14.01
CA ILE A 65 3.83 9.05 -14.75
C ILE A 65 2.75 10.12 -14.89
N ASP A 66 2.41 10.49 -16.13
CA ASP A 66 1.39 11.49 -16.41
C ASP A 66 -0.02 10.91 -16.30
N SER A 67 -0.21 9.67 -16.76
CA SER A 67 -1.49 8.96 -16.66
C SER A 67 -1.35 7.45 -16.88
N VAL A 68 -2.25 6.70 -16.25
CA VAL A 68 -2.49 5.28 -16.48
C VAL A 68 -3.96 5.10 -16.89
N ASP A 69 -4.19 4.50 -18.06
CA ASP A 69 -5.52 4.14 -18.57
C ASP A 69 -5.65 2.61 -18.60
N LEU A 70 -6.59 2.09 -17.81
CA LEU A 70 -6.89 0.66 -17.72
C LEU A 70 -8.06 0.33 -18.64
N ASN A 71 -7.80 -0.42 -19.71
CA ASN A 71 -8.79 -0.82 -20.70
C ASN A 71 -8.89 -2.34 -20.79
N GLY A 72 -9.75 -2.91 -19.93
CA GLY A 72 -9.92 -4.37 -19.84
C GLY A 72 -8.65 -5.04 -19.30
N GLU A 73 -7.97 -5.82 -20.14
CA GLU A 73 -6.73 -6.52 -19.77
C GLU A 73 -5.45 -5.74 -20.10
N GLU A 74 -5.56 -4.60 -20.79
CA GLU A 74 -4.40 -3.78 -21.18
C GLU A 74 -4.32 -2.50 -20.34
N ALA A 75 -3.10 -2.18 -19.88
CA ALA A 75 -2.78 -0.91 -19.25
C ALA A 75 -1.96 -0.04 -20.21
N LYS A 76 -2.43 1.18 -20.49
CA LYS A 76 -1.68 2.20 -21.23
C LYS A 76 -1.09 3.20 -20.26
N ILE A 77 0.21 3.45 -20.38
CA ILE A 77 0.97 4.31 -19.48
C ILE A 77 1.56 5.46 -20.30
N THR A 78 1.29 6.68 -19.90
CA THR A 78 1.91 7.89 -20.46
C THR A 78 2.97 8.40 -19.50
N VAL A 79 4.17 8.66 -20.00
CA VAL A 79 5.33 9.12 -19.22
C VAL A 79 5.79 10.48 -19.72
N GLY A 80 6.11 11.38 -18.78
CA GLY A 80 6.63 12.73 -19.03
C GLY A 80 8.15 12.78 -19.17
#